data_AF-A0A1E4FIR2-F1
#
_entry.id   AF-A0A1E4FIR2-F1
#
_cell.length_a   1.000
_cell.length_b   1.000
_cell.length_c   1.000
_cell.angle_alpha   90.00
_cell.angle_beta   90.00
_cell.angle_gamma   90.00
#
_symmetry.space_group_name_H-M   'P 1'
#
loop_
_entity.id
_entity.type
_entity.pdbx_description
1 polymer ?
#
loop_
_entity_poly.entity_id
_entity_poly.type
_entity_poly.pdbx_seq_one_letter_code
_entity_poly.pdbx_strand_id
1 'polypeptide(L)'
;MVRPEGEVRLVHSGSLPFAVDLLLGTYEGLALVRRSLRGKSGWLQVGRASMETFWGRWRATLVVAVTDKGEHLPKSLAQALLDMQSANPREAGIAPDEDFDGHMELAYWDFLGRCDLRHLRMLDEAEAELARRLAAEEARGEAVLSEVEAYVAQLHRRRRLESSSEARDAILSRIALLEQKHEEAGAWLIRHMADMRQEFEQHEADILAMLQGHGELEILQTVHWTARHPSDRHEPIQQASSLWPRDGVDEDWRGSTGKAFALSQALQLGRLHAKVPAEFYRQERLERKRSRANLNAPQPGEDALEKLARTSRAWMRDEEERRARLALATPRLPALDRRTNAQRKSAQRRNALDQRDKEISALIERFPTIVALDAELDRHVGGTGQSRRTARLLRHAIKLLSVSSRSAASSARAGISFPGHALVATSNKPPVPSKAGDSIDIDALIENDLRDMFKDLS
;
A
#
# COMPACT_ATOMS: atom_id res chain seq x y z
N MET A 1 -13.51 25.68 -25.04
CA MET A 1 -13.18 27.06 -24.65
C MET A 1 -13.28 27.16 -23.14
N VAL A 2 -12.11 27.26 -22.50
CA VAL A 2 -11.78 27.78 -21.16
C VAL A 2 -12.90 27.83 -20.11
N ARG A 3 -12.79 26.97 -19.08
CA ARG A 3 -12.63 27.39 -17.68
C ARG A 3 -11.95 26.28 -16.85
N PRO A 4 -10.64 26.38 -16.55
CA PRO A 4 -10.06 25.76 -15.37
C PRO A 4 -9.66 26.89 -14.41
N GLU A 5 -10.65 27.56 -13.84
CA GLU A 5 -10.44 28.24 -12.56
C GLU A 5 -11.04 27.29 -11.54
N GLY A 6 -10.19 26.71 -10.69
CA GLY A 6 -10.57 25.84 -9.58
C GLY A 6 -11.33 26.65 -8.53
N GLU A 7 -12.53 27.07 -8.88
CA GLU A 7 -13.43 27.80 -8.00
C GLU A 7 -13.90 26.81 -6.92
N VAL A 8 -13.30 26.93 -5.73
CA VAL A 8 -13.80 26.25 -4.53
C VAL A 8 -15.21 26.78 -4.29
N ARG A 9 -16.21 26.00 -4.68
CA ARG A 9 -17.62 26.35 -4.45
C ARG A 9 -17.94 26.17 -2.97
N LEU A 10 -17.74 27.23 -2.20
CA LEU A 10 -18.16 27.31 -0.80
C LEU A 10 -19.68 27.42 -0.73
N VAL A 11 -20.36 26.27 -0.72
CA VAL A 11 -21.79 26.21 -0.41
C VAL A 11 -21.94 26.42 1.09
N HIS A 12 -22.35 27.63 1.48
CA HIS A 12 -22.68 27.95 2.87
C HIS A 12 -24.13 27.56 3.13
N SER A 13 -24.37 26.57 4.00
CA SER A 13 -25.71 26.39 4.57
C SER A 13 -25.98 27.59 5.50
N GLY A 14 -26.94 28.44 5.13
CA GLY A 14 -27.13 29.81 5.63
C GLY A 14 -27.56 29.98 7.10
N SER A 15 -26.92 29.29 8.04
CA SER A 15 -27.08 29.57 9.47
C SER A 15 -26.03 30.60 9.91
N LEU A 16 -26.50 31.71 10.49
CA LEU A 16 -25.67 32.71 11.16
C LEU A 16 -24.72 32.02 12.16
N PRO A 17 -23.49 32.53 12.37
CA PRO A 17 -22.57 31.94 13.33
C PRO A 17 -23.22 31.89 14.71
N PHE A 18 -23.24 30.70 15.31
CA PHE A 18 -23.79 30.50 16.65
C PHE A 18 -22.66 30.08 17.61
N ALA A 19 -22.84 30.44 18.88
CA ALA A 19 -21.93 30.12 19.96
C ALA A 19 -22.44 28.91 20.76
N VAL A 20 -21.53 28.02 21.16
CA VAL A 20 -21.82 26.83 21.99
C VAL A 20 -20.83 26.69 23.13
N ASP A 21 -21.33 26.34 24.31
CA ASP A 21 -20.48 25.91 25.41
C ASP A 21 -20.25 24.39 25.33
N LEU A 22 -19.00 23.96 25.17
CA LEU A 22 -18.62 22.55 25.14
C LEU A 22 -18.28 22.05 26.54
N LEU A 23 -18.90 20.93 26.93
CA LEU A 23 -18.75 20.35 28.26
C LEU A 23 -17.57 19.39 28.29
N LEU A 24 -16.41 19.85 28.77
CA LEU A 24 -15.19 19.05 28.84
C LEU A 24 -15.34 17.77 29.67
N GLY A 25 -16.26 17.76 30.64
CA GLY A 25 -16.56 16.60 31.48
C GLY A 25 -17.15 15.41 30.71
N THR A 26 -17.68 15.66 29.51
CA THR A 26 -18.36 14.64 28.68
C THR A 26 -17.43 13.96 27.69
N TYR A 27 -16.20 14.45 27.55
CA TYR A 27 -15.20 13.83 26.67
C TYR A 27 -14.64 12.54 27.29
N GLU A 28 -14.88 11.41 26.64
CA GLU A 28 -14.43 10.08 27.08
C GLU A 28 -12.96 9.76 26.71
N GLY A 29 -12.27 10.64 25.98
CA GLY A 29 -10.90 10.41 25.52
C GLY A 29 -9.81 10.79 26.53
N LEU A 30 -8.59 11.04 26.01
CA LEU A 30 -7.41 11.32 26.83
C LEU A 30 -7.58 12.56 27.71
N ALA A 31 -7.21 12.46 28.99
CA ALA A 31 -7.29 13.57 29.94
C ALA A 31 -6.45 14.80 29.52
N LEU A 32 -5.37 14.59 28.75
CA LEU A 32 -4.55 15.67 28.21
C LEU A 32 -5.37 16.59 27.28
N VAL A 33 -6.28 16.04 26.48
CA VAL A 33 -7.16 16.82 25.59
C VAL A 33 -8.03 17.77 26.40
N ARG A 34 -8.68 17.27 27.46
CA ARG A 34 -9.49 18.08 28.39
C ARG A 34 -8.66 19.20 29.03
N ARG A 35 -7.43 18.88 29.45
CA ARG A 35 -6.52 19.86 30.05
C ARG A 35 -6.09 20.94 29.06
N SER A 36 -5.78 20.57 27.82
CA SER A 36 -5.33 21.50 26.78
C SER A 36 -6.42 22.45 26.30
N LEU A 37 -7.68 22.01 26.36
CA LEU A 37 -8.84 22.81 25.96
C LEU A 37 -9.44 23.63 27.11
N ARG A 38 -9.08 23.36 28.37
CA ARG A 38 -9.67 24.03 29.53
C ARG A 38 -9.48 25.55 29.48
N GLY A 39 -10.60 26.28 29.58
CA GLY A 39 -10.61 27.75 29.57
C GLY A 39 -10.24 28.37 28.23
N LYS A 40 -10.19 27.58 27.16
CA LYS A 40 -10.05 28.08 25.79
C LYS A 40 -11.42 28.29 25.15
N SER A 41 -11.47 29.24 24.25
CA SER A 41 -12.58 29.52 23.36
C SER A 41 -12.03 29.87 21.98
N GLY A 42 -12.88 29.81 20.96
CA GLY A 42 -12.44 29.98 19.58
C GLY A 42 -13.53 29.76 18.57
N TRP A 43 -13.13 29.72 17.31
CA TRP A 43 -13.95 29.35 16.16
C TRP A 43 -13.66 27.92 15.73
N LEU A 44 -14.70 27.23 15.26
CA LEU A 44 -14.68 25.88 14.73
C LEU A 44 -15.46 25.87 13.42
N GLN A 45 -14.83 25.40 12.36
CA GLN A 45 -15.45 25.22 11.05
C GLN A 45 -15.44 23.73 10.70
N VAL A 46 -16.59 23.26 10.26
CA VAL A 46 -16.78 21.88 9.79
C VAL A 46 -17.16 21.95 8.32
N GLY A 47 -16.34 21.34 7.49
CA GLY A 47 -16.56 21.23 6.05
C GLY A 47 -16.62 19.78 5.61
N ARG A 48 -17.22 19.53 4.45
CA ARG A 48 -17.14 18.27 3.74
C ARG A 48 -16.38 18.52 2.45
N ALA A 49 -15.19 17.94 2.35
CA ALA A 49 -14.47 17.87 1.10
C ALA A 49 -14.90 16.61 0.35
N SER A 50 -15.07 16.73 -0.96
CA SER A 50 -15.28 15.59 -1.82
C SER A 50 -14.55 15.73 -3.14
N MET A 51 -14.16 14.61 -3.73
CA MET A 51 -13.51 14.57 -5.04
C MET A 51 -14.11 13.42 -5.84
N GLU A 52 -14.58 13.73 -7.05
CA GLU A 52 -15.07 12.72 -7.97
C GLU A 52 -13.89 12.15 -8.75
N THR A 53 -13.82 10.82 -8.80
CA THR A 53 -12.80 10.05 -9.49
C THR A 53 -13.51 9.04 -10.39
N PHE A 54 -12.79 8.48 -11.36
CA PHE A 54 -13.32 7.42 -12.20
C PHE A 54 -13.79 6.19 -11.40
N TRP A 55 -13.11 5.86 -10.29
CA TRP A 55 -13.44 4.72 -9.43
C TRP A 55 -14.52 5.02 -8.38
N GLY A 56 -15.03 6.25 -8.32
CA GLY A 56 -16.06 6.65 -7.37
C GLY A 56 -15.78 8.00 -6.73
N ARG A 57 -16.42 8.26 -5.59
CA ARG A 57 -16.32 9.56 -4.90
C ARG A 57 -15.59 9.43 -3.59
N TRP A 58 -14.53 10.21 -3.42
CA TRP A 58 -13.81 10.29 -2.15
C TRP A 58 -14.37 11.44 -1.35
N ARG A 59 -14.59 11.21 -0.05
CA ARG A 59 -15.18 12.20 0.86
C ARG A 59 -14.39 12.23 2.15
N ALA A 60 -14.27 13.42 2.73
CA ALA A 60 -13.71 13.60 4.06
C ALA A 60 -14.38 14.77 4.77
N THR A 61 -14.72 14.57 6.05
CA THR A 61 -15.07 15.68 6.93
C THR A 61 -13.79 16.39 7.37
N LEU A 62 -13.72 17.68 7.07
CA LEU A 62 -12.66 18.59 7.50
C LEU A 62 -13.13 19.35 8.73
N VAL A 63 -12.24 19.44 9.71
CA VAL A 63 -12.53 20.08 10.99
C VAL A 63 -11.35 20.97 11.33
N VAL A 64 -11.61 22.26 11.40
CA VAL A 64 -10.60 23.29 11.65
C VAL A 64 -11.06 24.10 12.85
N ALA A 65 -10.16 24.31 13.81
CA ALA A 65 -10.47 25.11 14.98
C ALA A 65 -9.33 26.08 15.29
N VAL A 66 -9.69 27.33 15.54
CA VAL A 66 -8.77 28.41 15.87
C VAL A 66 -9.24 29.02 17.17
N THR A 67 -8.34 29.19 18.13
CA THR A 67 -8.69 29.83 19.41
C THR A 67 -8.88 31.34 19.23
N ASP A 68 -9.58 32.01 20.14
CA ASP A 68 -9.74 33.48 20.15
C ASP A 68 -8.39 34.23 20.24
N LYS A 69 -7.30 33.51 20.55
CA LYS A 69 -5.93 34.05 20.54
C LYS A 69 -5.23 33.92 19.19
N GLY A 70 -5.92 33.43 18.15
CA GLY A 70 -5.35 33.11 16.85
C GLY A 70 -4.53 31.81 16.81
N GLU A 71 -4.51 31.00 17.88
CA GLU A 71 -3.79 29.71 17.86
C GLU A 71 -4.60 28.65 17.11
N HIS A 72 -4.06 28.09 16.02
CA HIS A 72 -4.64 26.95 15.32
C HIS A 72 -4.53 25.67 16.16
N LEU A 73 -5.65 24.97 16.37
CA LEU A 73 -5.68 23.70 17.07
C LEU A 73 -5.27 22.54 16.15
N PRO A 74 -4.41 21.61 16.60
CA PRO A 74 -4.15 20.37 15.90
C PRO A 74 -5.44 19.63 15.53
N LYS A 75 -5.47 18.99 14.35
CA LYS A 75 -6.64 18.24 13.85
C LYS A 75 -7.24 17.29 14.88
N SER A 76 -6.41 16.60 15.66
CA SER A 76 -6.86 15.68 16.71
C SER A 76 -7.61 16.38 17.86
N LEU A 77 -7.21 17.59 18.23
CA LEU A 77 -7.91 18.40 19.22
C LEU A 77 -9.18 19.04 18.64
N ALA A 78 -9.13 19.52 17.39
CA ALA A 78 -10.30 20.07 16.71
C ALA A 78 -11.40 19.01 16.55
N GLN A 79 -11.04 17.78 16.16
CA GLN A 79 -11.98 16.66 16.08
C GLN A 79 -12.55 16.28 17.45
N ALA A 80 -11.75 16.34 18.52
CA ALA A 80 -12.22 16.04 19.86
C ALA A 80 -13.34 16.98 20.34
N LEU A 81 -13.43 18.21 19.80
CA LEU A 81 -14.52 19.14 20.11
C LEU A 81 -15.88 18.60 19.62
N LEU A 82 -15.91 17.86 18.51
CA LEU A 82 -17.13 17.25 17.96
C LEU A 82 -17.63 16.07 18.79
N ASP A 83 -16.75 15.44 19.57
CA ASP A 83 -17.12 14.34 20.46
C ASP A 83 -17.65 14.83 21.82
N MET A 84 -17.59 16.14 22.10
CA MET A 84 -18.09 16.73 23.34
C MET A 84 -19.56 17.08 23.25
N GLN A 85 -20.30 16.88 24.34
CA GLN A 85 -21.63 17.45 24.46
C GLN A 85 -21.55 18.98 24.52
N SER A 86 -22.50 19.62 23.86
CA SER A 86 -22.64 21.07 23.79
C SER A 86 -23.87 21.52 24.56
N ALA A 87 -23.83 22.74 25.10
CA ALA A 87 -25.02 23.44 25.53
C ALA A 87 -25.88 23.86 24.33
N ASN A 88 -27.07 24.38 24.60
CA ASN A 88 -27.94 24.96 23.57
C ASN A 88 -27.21 26.08 22.81
N PRO A 89 -27.39 26.17 21.48
CA PRO A 89 -26.76 27.20 20.66
C PRO A 89 -27.28 28.58 21.07
N ARG A 90 -26.37 29.55 21.09
CA ARG A 90 -26.64 30.97 21.36
C ARG A 90 -26.18 31.80 20.17
N GLU A 91 -26.69 33.01 20.03
CA GLU A 91 -26.19 33.93 19.01
C GLU A 91 -24.72 34.28 19.31
N ALA A 92 -23.85 34.21 18.30
CA ALA A 92 -22.47 34.63 18.47
C ALA A 92 -22.40 36.16 18.49
N GLY A 93 -21.98 36.75 19.61
CA GLY A 93 -21.81 38.20 19.72
C GLY A 93 -20.56 38.76 19.03
N ILE A 94 -19.76 37.88 18.42
CA ILE A 94 -18.48 38.20 17.78
C ILE A 94 -18.49 37.48 16.42
N ALA A 95 -17.92 38.10 15.39
CA ALA A 95 -17.73 37.48 14.07
C ALA A 95 -16.39 36.72 14.02
N PRO A 96 -16.24 35.70 13.16
CA PRO A 96 -14.94 35.07 12.93
C PRO A 96 -13.95 36.07 12.33
N ASP A 97 -12.66 35.85 12.61
CA ASP A 97 -11.58 36.61 11.98
C ASP A 97 -11.59 36.41 10.45
N GLU A 98 -11.21 37.43 9.68
CA GLU A 98 -11.24 37.37 8.21
C GLU A 98 -10.35 36.25 7.64
N ASP A 99 -9.27 35.90 8.33
CA ASP A 99 -8.33 34.83 7.93
C ASP A 99 -8.87 33.41 8.25
N PHE A 100 -10.01 33.30 8.93
CA PHE A 100 -10.52 32.02 9.43
C PHE A 100 -10.83 31.03 8.30
N ASP A 101 -11.40 31.52 7.20
CA ASP A 101 -11.74 30.70 6.02
C ASP A 101 -10.48 30.13 5.34
N GLY A 102 -9.35 30.85 5.42
CA GLY A 102 -8.07 30.38 4.90
C GLY A 102 -7.57 29.10 5.57
N HIS A 103 -7.94 28.86 6.84
CA HIS A 103 -7.56 27.62 7.51
C HIS A 103 -8.31 26.40 6.99
N MET A 104 -9.58 26.55 6.59
CA MET A 104 -10.33 25.47 5.95
C MET A 104 -9.82 25.20 4.53
N GLU A 105 -9.43 26.24 3.81
CA GLU A 105 -8.78 26.09 2.51
C GLU A 105 -7.48 25.27 2.64
N LEU A 106 -6.64 25.56 3.63
CA LEU A 106 -5.43 24.77 3.90
C LEU A 106 -5.77 23.29 4.20
N ALA A 107 -6.80 23.03 5.00
CA ALA A 107 -7.24 21.67 5.30
C ALA A 107 -7.80 20.93 4.07
N TYR A 108 -8.37 21.69 3.12
CA TYR A 108 -8.83 21.19 1.83
C TYR A 108 -7.66 20.84 0.90
N TRP A 109 -6.63 21.68 0.81
CA TRP A 109 -5.40 21.35 0.09
C TRP A 109 -4.71 20.11 0.67
N ASP A 110 -4.68 19.96 1.99
CA ASP A 110 -4.21 18.74 2.66
C ASP A 110 -5.05 17.50 2.28
N PHE A 111 -6.35 17.68 2.05
CA PHE A 111 -7.22 16.60 1.57
C PHE A 111 -6.87 16.22 0.14
N LEU A 112 -6.73 17.18 -0.78
CA LEU A 112 -6.31 16.93 -2.16
C LEU A 112 -4.95 16.23 -2.21
N GLY A 113 -3.95 16.71 -1.46
CA GLY A 113 -2.64 16.07 -1.41
C GLY A 113 -2.67 14.62 -0.89
N ARG A 114 -3.57 14.30 0.06
CA ARG A 114 -3.81 12.90 0.47
C ARG A 114 -4.43 12.07 -0.65
N CYS A 115 -5.29 12.68 -1.45
CA CYS A 115 -5.90 12.02 -2.59
C CYS A 115 -4.85 11.72 -3.67
N ASP A 116 -4.00 12.70 -4.00
CA ASP A 116 -2.91 12.52 -4.95
C ASP A 116 -1.96 11.40 -4.53
N LEU A 117 -1.55 11.39 -3.25
CA LEU A 117 -0.72 10.33 -2.70
C LEU A 117 -1.39 8.94 -2.78
N ARG A 118 -2.72 8.87 -2.74
CA ARG A 118 -3.45 7.61 -2.89
C ARG A 118 -3.49 7.18 -4.36
N HIS A 119 -3.74 8.10 -5.29
CA HIS A 119 -3.66 7.81 -6.73
C HIS A 119 -2.27 7.34 -7.16
N LEU A 120 -1.21 7.99 -6.67
CA LEU A 120 0.16 7.57 -6.95
C LEU A 120 0.47 6.17 -6.42
N ARG A 121 -0.04 5.80 -5.23
CA ARG A 121 0.09 4.43 -4.71
C ARG A 121 -0.66 3.41 -5.57
N MET A 122 -1.83 3.77 -6.08
CA MET A 122 -2.57 2.91 -7.00
C MET A 122 -1.77 2.66 -8.28
N LEU A 123 -1.09 3.68 -8.81
CA LEU A 123 -0.19 3.56 -9.95
C LEU A 123 0.99 2.62 -9.65
N ASP A 124 1.68 2.83 -8.52
CA ASP A 124 2.80 1.98 -8.09
C ASP A 124 2.37 0.50 -7.94
N GLU A 125 1.19 0.27 -7.36
CA GLU A 125 0.63 -1.08 -7.18
C GLU A 125 0.27 -1.73 -8.52
N ALA A 126 -0.32 -0.96 -9.45
CA ALA A 126 -0.66 -1.42 -10.79
C ALA A 126 0.59 -1.73 -11.62
N GLU A 127 1.63 -0.90 -11.57
CA GLU A 127 2.91 -1.13 -12.26
C GLU A 127 3.57 -2.42 -11.74
N ALA A 128 3.58 -2.61 -10.41
CA ALA A 128 4.13 -3.81 -9.79
C ALA A 128 3.32 -5.08 -10.11
N GLU A 129 2.01 -4.98 -10.33
CA GLU A 129 1.18 -6.08 -10.81
C GLU A 129 1.44 -6.39 -12.28
N LEU A 130 1.49 -5.37 -13.16
CA LEU A 130 1.83 -5.55 -14.57
C LEU A 130 3.18 -6.24 -14.73
N ALA A 131 4.21 -5.79 -14.02
CA ALA A 131 5.54 -6.38 -14.08
C ALA A 131 5.52 -7.86 -13.67
N ARG A 132 4.72 -8.23 -12.67
CA ARG A 132 4.54 -9.64 -12.26
C ARG A 132 3.80 -10.45 -13.31
N ARG A 133 2.75 -9.91 -13.90
CA ARG A 133 1.97 -10.57 -14.96
C ARG A 133 2.80 -10.79 -16.22
N LEU A 134 3.50 -9.76 -16.69
CA LEU A 134 4.40 -9.86 -17.85
C LEU A 134 5.48 -10.93 -17.62
N ALA A 135 6.15 -10.93 -16.47
CA ALA A 135 7.17 -11.92 -16.17
C ALA A 135 6.60 -13.35 -16.08
N ALA A 136 5.38 -13.51 -15.58
CA ALA A 136 4.72 -14.81 -15.49
C ALA A 136 4.31 -15.34 -16.88
N GLU A 137 3.76 -14.49 -17.74
CA GLU A 137 3.39 -14.86 -19.11
C GLU A 137 4.61 -15.10 -20.00
N GLU A 138 5.67 -14.29 -19.85
CA GLU A 138 6.95 -14.51 -20.53
C GLU A 138 7.56 -15.87 -20.13
N ALA A 139 7.65 -16.17 -18.84
CA ALA A 139 8.18 -17.45 -18.36
C ALA A 139 7.32 -18.65 -18.83
N ARG A 140 5.98 -18.50 -18.87
CA ARG A 140 5.09 -19.53 -19.39
C ARG A 140 5.31 -19.74 -20.89
N GLY A 141 5.39 -18.66 -21.66
CA GLY A 141 5.66 -18.68 -23.09
C GLY A 141 7.01 -19.33 -23.41
N GLU A 142 8.08 -18.93 -22.73
CA GLU A 142 9.41 -19.52 -22.88
C GLU A 142 9.44 -21.02 -22.57
N ALA A 143 8.75 -21.46 -21.52
CA ALA A 143 8.69 -22.88 -21.16
C ALA A 143 8.04 -23.71 -22.29
N VAL A 144 6.90 -23.25 -22.81
CA VAL A 144 6.18 -23.92 -23.89
C VAL A 144 7.01 -23.94 -25.17
N LEU A 145 7.60 -22.80 -25.56
CA LEU A 145 8.43 -22.70 -26.76
C LEU A 145 9.66 -23.63 -26.65
N SER A 146 10.28 -23.71 -25.47
CA SER A 146 11.41 -24.62 -25.21
C SER A 146 11.01 -26.10 -25.28
N GLU A 147 9.82 -26.47 -24.82
CA GLU A 147 9.30 -27.84 -24.95
C GLU A 147 9.09 -28.23 -26.42
N VAL A 148 8.54 -27.32 -27.24
CA VAL A 148 8.39 -27.53 -28.69
C VAL A 148 9.76 -27.70 -29.36
N GLU A 149 10.74 -26.86 -29.04
CA GLU A 149 12.11 -26.98 -29.56
C GLU A 149 12.75 -28.34 -29.18
N ALA A 150 12.59 -28.76 -27.92
CA ALA A 150 13.11 -30.04 -27.45
C ALA A 150 12.47 -31.23 -28.20
N TYR A 151 11.17 -31.15 -28.48
CA TYR A 151 10.43 -32.15 -29.25
C TYR A 151 10.84 -32.15 -30.73
N VAL A 152 11.00 -30.98 -31.36
CA VAL A 152 11.55 -30.87 -32.73
C VAL A 152 12.95 -31.48 -32.80
N ALA A 153 13.82 -31.24 -31.81
CA ALA A 153 15.13 -31.88 -31.74
C ALA A 153 15.05 -33.41 -31.55
N GLN A 154 14.03 -33.92 -30.85
CA GLN A 154 13.76 -35.35 -30.76
C GLN A 154 13.30 -35.94 -32.10
N LEU A 155 12.41 -35.25 -32.83
CA LEU A 155 11.98 -35.65 -34.17
C LEU A 155 13.16 -35.69 -35.16
N HIS A 156 14.06 -34.71 -35.12
CA HIS A 156 15.29 -34.75 -35.90
C HIS A 156 16.17 -35.95 -35.58
N ARG A 157 16.28 -36.34 -34.30
CA ARG A 157 17.02 -37.55 -33.89
C ARG A 157 16.35 -38.82 -34.42
N ARG A 158 15.01 -38.92 -34.31
CA ARG A 158 14.22 -40.05 -34.83
C ARG A 158 14.37 -40.18 -36.34
N ARG A 159 14.32 -39.07 -37.09
CA ARG A 159 14.53 -39.05 -38.55
C ARG A 159 15.84 -39.69 -38.98
N ARG A 160 16.92 -39.52 -38.21
CA ARG A 160 18.25 -40.10 -38.52
C ARG A 160 18.29 -41.62 -38.36
N LEU A 161 17.44 -42.17 -37.48
CA LEU A 161 17.37 -43.60 -37.19
C LEU A 161 16.38 -44.33 -38.09
N GLU A 162 15.40 -43.60 -38.63
CA GLU A 162 14.34 -44.17 -39.44
C GLU A 162 14.85 -44.63 -40.81
N SER A 163 14.48 -45.84 -41.23
CA SER A 163 14.94 -46.45 -42.49
C SER A 163 13.95 -46.27 -43.64
N SER A 164 12.66 -46.12 -43.33
CA SER A 164 11.62 -45.92 -44.36
C SER A 164 11.62 -44.48 -44.89
N SER A 165 11.55 -44.32 -46.21
CA SER A 165 11.43 -43.00 -46.85
C SER A 165 10.13 -42.29 -46.46
N GLU A 166 9.01 -43.02 -46.49
CA GLU A 166 7.70 -42.47 -46.15
C GLU A 166 7.64 -41.97 -44.70
N ALA A 167 8.24 -42.72 -43.77
CA ALA A 167 8.30 -42.33 -42.36
C ALA A 167 9.20 -41.09 -42.15
N ARG A 168 10.27 -40.93 -42.94
CA ARG A 168 11.11 -39.72 -42.90
C ARG A 168 10.35 -38.50 -43.41
N ASP A 169 9.60 -38.65 -44.49
CA ASP A 169 8.81 -37.56 -45.07
C ASP A 169 7.70 -37.13 -44.11
N ALA A 170 7.02 -38.08 -43.46
CA ALA A 170 6.03 -37.78 -42.41
C ALA A 170 6.65 -37.02 -41.23
N ILE A 171 7.86 -37.40 -40.77
CA ILE A 171 8.58 -36.67 -39.72
C ILE A 171 8.95 -35.24 -40.17
N LEU A 172 9.38 -35.06 -41.42
CA LEU A 172 9.69 -33.74 -41.97
C LEU A 172 8.47 -32.82 -42.03
N SER A 173 7.34 -33.34 -42.50
CA SER A 173 6.09 -32.58 -42.51
C SER A 173 5.66 -32.17 -41.10
N ARG A 174 5.85 -33.03 -40.10
CA ARG A 174 5.55 -32.71 -38.70
C ARG A 174 6.50 -31.65 -38.12
N ILE A 175 7.79 -31.73 -38.43
CA ILE A 175 8.78 -30.71 -38.05
C ILE A 175 8.38 -29.34 -38.63
N ALA A 176 8.11 -29.27 -39.94
CA ALA A 176 7.73 -28.03 -40.60
C ALA A 176 6.44 -27.43 -40.00
N LEU A 177 5.46 -28.26 -39.66
CA LEU A 177 4.24 -27.81 -38.98
C LEU A 177 4.55 -27.24 -37.59
N LEU A 178 5.40 -27.89 -36.80
CA LEU A 178 5.75 -27.43 -35.46
C LEU A 178 6.59 -26.16 -35.47
N GLU A 179 7.52 -26.02 -36.42
CA GLU A 179 8.30 -24.79 -36.62
C GLU A 179 7.39 -23.61 -36.97
N GLN A 180 6.44 -23.80 -37.90
CA GLN A 180 5.43 -22.79 -38.21
C GLN A 180 4.60 -22.42 -36.97
N LYS A 181 4.15 -23.41 -36.20
CA LYS A 181 3.34 -23.17 -34.99
C LYS A 181 4.15 -22.48 -33.88
N HIS A 182 5.43 -22.78 -33.77
CA HIS A 182 6.35 -22.11 -32.85
C HIS A 182 6.52 -20.62 -33.21
N GLU A 183 6.72 -20.30 -34.49
CA GLU A 183 6.79 -18.92 -34.97
C GLU A 183 5.47 -18.16 -34.74
N GLU A 184 4.33 -18.78 -35.05
CA GLU A 184 3.00 -18.22 -34.80
C GLU A 184 2.77 -17.95 -33.30
N ALA A 185 3.15 -18.88 -32.43
CA ALA A 185 3.04 -18.75 -30.98
C ALA A 185 3.95 -17.65 -30.43
N GLY A 186 5.19 -17.55 -30.90
CA GLY A 186 6.11 -16.46 -30.54
C GLY A 186 5.58 -15.09 -30.95
N ALA A 187 5.06 -14.97 -32.17
CA ALA A 187 4.43 -13.73 -32.65
C ALA A 187 3.14 -13.38 -31.89
N TRP A 188 2.38 -14.39 -31.44
CA TRP A 188 1.23 -14.18 -30.56
C TRP A 188 1.64 -13.67 -29.18
N LEU A 189 2.64 -14.29 -28.53
CA LEU A 189 3.11 -13.89 -27.19
C LEU A 189 3.57 -12.42 -27.17
N ILE A 190 4.31 -11.99 -28.19
CA ILE A 190 4.76 -10.60 -28.31
C ILE A 190 3.57 -9.64 -28.42
N ARG A 191 2.56 -9.97 -29.23
CA ARG A 191 1.34 -9.16 -29.37
C ARG A 191 0.55 -9.12 -28.07
N HIS A 192 0.36 -10.27 -27.42
CA HIS A 192 -0.35 -10.35 -26.15
C HIS A 192 0.34 -9.52 -25.04
N MET A 193 1.66 -9.54 -24.97
CA MET A 193 2.42 -8.68 -24.05
C MET A 193 2.32 -7.19 -24.39
N ALA A 194 2.22 -6.84 -25.68
CA ALA A 194 1.97 -5.47 -26.11
C ALA A 194 0.57 -5.00 -25.70
N ASP A 195 -0.45 -5.85 -25.86
CA ASP A 195 -1.83 -5.54 -25.46
C ASP A 195 -1.91 -5.28 -23.95
N MET A 196 -1.27 -6.12 -23.12
CA MET A 196 -1.19 -5.90 -21.67
C MET A 196 -0.53 -4.56 -21.30
N ARG A 197 0.48 -4.11 -22.05
CA ARG A 197 1.12 -2.81 -21.84
C ARG A 197 0.20 -1.67 -22.25
N GLN A 198 -0.51 -1.81 -23.36
CA GLN A 198 -1.45 -0.81 -23.83
C GLN A 198 -2.64 -0.64 -22.86
N GLU A 199 -3.17 -1.73 -22.31
CA GLU A 199 -4.19 -1.68 -21.26
C GLU A 199 -3.70 -0.90 -20.03
N PHE A 200 -2.44 -1.11 -19.64
CA PHE A 200 -1.83 -0.37 -18.54
C PHE A 200 -1.61 1.10 -18.86
N GLU A 201 -1.18 1.46 -20.08
CA GLU A 201 -1.05 2.86 -20.50
C GLU A 201 -2.38 3.60 -20.39
N GLN A 202 -3.49 2.95 -20.74
CA GLN A 202 -4.82 3.53 -20.54
C GLN A 202 -5.13 3.73 -19.05
N HIS A 203 -4.81 2.73 -18.22
CA HIS A 203 -5.00 2.82 -16.77
C HIS A 203 -4.15 3.93 -16.13
N GLU A 204 -2.90 4.09 -16.57
CA GLU A 204 -2.00 5.18 -16.17
C GLU A 204 -2.59 6.54 -16.58
N ALA A 205 -3.05 6.67 -17.83
CA ALA A 205 -3.68 7.89 -18.32
C ALA A 205 -4.92 8.27 -17.48
N ASP A 206 -5.74 7.29 -17.09
CA ASP A 206 -6.89 7.50 -16.22
C ASP A 206 -6.44 8.03 -14.83
N ILE A 207 -5.43 7.41 -14.21
CA ILE A 207 -4.87 7.85 -12.92
C ILE A 207 -4.33 9.29 -13.03
N LEU A 208 -3.58 9.59 -14.08
CA LEU A 208 -2.99 10.91 -14.31
C LEU A 208 -4.06 11.98 -14.55
N ALA A 209 -5.15 11.64 -15.24
CA ALA A 209 -6.28 12.54 -15.40
C ALA A 209 -6.93 12.88 -14.04
N MET A 210 -6.98 11.92 -13.12
CA MET A 210 -7.54 12.14 -11.78
C MET A 210 -6.67 13.01 -10.88
N LEU A 211 -5.35 13.06 -11.09
CA LEU A 211 -4.45 14.01 -10.41
C LEU A 211 -4.70 15.47 -10.83
N GLN A 212 -5.35 15.67 -11.98
CA GLN A 212 -5.74 17.01 -12.46
C GLN A 212 -7.14 17.40 -11.96
N GLY A 213 -7.89 16.45 -11.36
CA GLY A 213 -9.22 16.69 -10.84
C GLY A 213 -9.19 17.65 -9.65
N HIS A 214 -10.14 18.57 -9.62
CA HIS A 214 -10.38 19.42 -8.45
C HIS A 214 -11.52 18.82 -7.62
N GLY A 215 -11.41 18.94 -6.30
CA GLY A 215 -12.49 18.60 -5.38
C GLY A 215 -13.51 19.73 -5.23
N GLU A 216 -14.54 19.43 -4.46
CA GLU A 216 -15.54 20.37 -3.97
C GLU A 216 -15.42 20.44 -2.44
N LEU A 217 -15.60 21.65 -1.89
CA LEU A 217 -15.63 21.89 -0.45
C LEU A 217 -16.97 22.53 -0.06
N GLU A 218 -17.79 21.78 0.67
CA GLU A 218 -19.05 22.25 1.24
C GLU A 218 -18.85 22.65 2.69
N ILE A 219 -19.09 23.91 3.05
CA ILE A 219 -19.00 24.38 4.44
C ILE A 219 -20.32 24.02 5.14
N LEU A 220 -20.26 23.08 6.07
CA LEU A 220 -21.45 22.62 6.77
C LEU A 220 -21.82 23.58 7.90
N GLN A 221 -20.85 23.92 8.77
CA GLN A 221 -21.11 24.69 9.98
C GLN A 221 -19.90 25.54 10.39
N THR A 222 -20.18 26.74 10.89
CA THR A 222 -19.23 27.64 11.54
C THR A 222 -19.75 28.01 12.92
N VAL A 223 -18.99 27.70 13.97
CA VAL A 223 -19.45 27.76 15.35
C VAL A 223 -18.38 28.41 16.23
N HIS A 224 -18.78 29.36 17.07
CA HIS A 224 -17.94 29.83 18.18
C HIS A 224 -18.07 28.86 19.35
N TRP A 225 -16.97 28.33 19.87
CA TRP A 225 -16.97 27.36 20.96
C TRP A 225 -16.29 27.92 22.19
N THR A 226 -16.81 27.56 23.36
CA THR A 226 -16.17 27.83 24.66
C THR A 226 -16.08 26.55 25.47
N ALA A 227 -14.87 26.15 25.86
CA ALA A 227 -14.66 24.92 26.60
C ALA A 227 -14.86 25.13 28.11
N ARG A 228 -15.97 24.61 28.64
CA ARG A 228 -16.36 24.71 30.05
C ARG A 228 -16.00 23.44 30.81
N HIS A 229 -15.35 23.58 31.96
CA HIS A 229 -15.18 22.48 32.90
C HIS A 229 -16.33 22.47 33.93
N PRO A 230 -16.85 21.31 34.36
CA PRO A 230 -17.91 21.25 35.38
C PRO A 230 -17.58 21.96 36.70
N SER A 231 -16.29 22.06 37.05
CA SER A 231 -15.82 22.77 38.25
C SER A 231 -15.82 24.29 38.14
N ASP A 232 -16.01 24.86 36.95
CA ASP A 232 -15.89 26.29 36.72
C ASP A 232 -17.23 27.04 36.95
N ARG A 233 -18.23 26.43 37.61
CA ARG A 233 -19.62 26.95 37.66
C ARG A 233 -19.88 28.02 38.74
N HIS A 234 -20.48 29.13 38.29
CA HIS A 234 -21.52 29.89 39.01
C HIS A 234 -22.93 29.79 38.38
N GLU A 235 -23.11 29.17 37.20
CA GLU A 235 -24.44 29.05 36.56
C GLU A 235 -24.82 27.61 36.13
N PRO A 236 -26.09 27.20 36.27
CA PRO A 236 -26.58 25.90 35.83
C PRO A 236 -26.70 25.85 34.29
N ILE A 237 -25.85 25.06 33.64
CA ILE A 237 -25.93 24.80 32.20
C ILE A 237 -27.08 23.82 31.93
N GLN A 238 -28.10 24.26 31.19
CA GLN A 238 -29.11 23.37 30.60
C GLN A 238 -28.43 22.50 29.52
N GLN A 239 -28.42 21.19 29.74
CA GLN A 239 -27.75 20.23 28.84
C GLN A 239 -28.60 20.03 27.58
N ALA A 240 -27.97 20.16 26.40
CA ALA A 240 -28.55 19.73 25.14
C ALA A 240 -27.95 18.38 24.76
N SER A 241 -28.74 17.52 24.11
CA SER A 241 -28.19 16.40 23.33
C SER A 241 -27.24 16.96 22.27
N SER A 242 -26.05 16.35 22.12
CA SER A 242 -24.99 16.71 21.16
C SER A 242 -25.55 17.36 19.89
N LEU A 243 -25.14 18.61 19.62
CA LEU A 243 -25.59 19.37 18.43
C LEU A 243 -25.10 18.77 17.11
N TRP A 244 -24.08 17.92 17.16
CA TRP A 244 -23.51 17.28 16.00
C TRP A 244 -24.36 16.07 15.61
N PRO A 245 -24.93 16.03 14.39
CA PRO A 245 -25.63 14.85 13.88
C PRO A 245 -24.68 13.66 13.94
N ARG A 246 -25.03 12.64 14.72
CA ARG A 246 -24.23 11.41 14.82
C ARG A 246 -24.33 10.56 13.55
N ASP A 247 -25.41 10.75 12.79
CA ASP A 247 -25.87 9.85 11.72
C ASP A 247 -25.32 10.18 10.31
N GLY A 248 -24.22 10.93 10.20
CA GLY A 248 -23.67 11.31 8.89
C GLY A 248 -22.14 11.42 8.82
N VAL A 249 -21.43 11.03 9.88
CA VAL A 249 -19.97 10.87 9.83
C VAL A 249 -19.73 9.40 9.54
N ASP A 250 -19.45 9.06 8.28
CA ASP A 250 -19.21 7.69 7.78
C ASP A 250 -18.54 6.81 8.85
N GLU A 251 -19.22 5.73 9.25
CA GLU A 251 -18.72 4.77 10.25
C GLU A 251 -17.33 4.23 9.91
N ASP A 252 -16.98 4.21 8.62
CA ASP A 252 -15.68 3.84 8.07
C ASP A 252 -14.51 4.68 8.64
N TRP A 253 -14.76 5.91 9.10
CA TRP A 253 -13.72 6.80 9.64
C TRP A 253 -13.44 6.59 11.14
N ARG A 254 -14.43 6.13 11.91
CA ARG A 254 -14.26 5.83 13.35
C ARG A 254 -13.64 4.44 13.59
N GLY A 255 -13.59 3.59 12.56
CA GLY A 255 -13.02 2.25 12.58
C GLY A 255 -11.48 2.21 12.60
N SER A 256 -10.89 2.16 13.79
CA SER A 256 -9.49 1.77 14.08
C SER A 256 -8.36 2.78 13.81
N THR A 257 -8.41 3.63 12.77
CA THR A 257 -7.28 4.53 12.44
C THR A 257 -7.27 5.82 13.26
N GLY A 258 -8.42 6.42 13.57
CA GLY A 258 -8.50 7.68 14.34
C GLY A 258 -7.97 7.56 15.77
N LYS A 259 -8.29 6.47 16.49
CA LYS A 259 -7.78 6.22 17.85
C LYS A 259 -6.28 5.91 17.84
N ALA A 260 -5.80 5.11 16.89
CA ALA A 260 -4.37 4.79 16.75
C ALA A 260 -3.53 6.01 16.34
N PHE A 261 -4.07 6.88 15.47
CA PHE A 261 -3.43 8.11 15.02
C PHE A 261 -3.45 9.20 16.11
N ALA A 262 -4.57 9.37 16.85
CA ALA A 262 -4.61 10.27 17.99
C ALA A 262 -3.65 9.83 19.11
N LEU A 263 -3.51 8.51 19.35
CA LEU A 263 -2.54 7.95 20.28
C LEU A 263 -1.10 8.16 19.80
N SER A 264 -0.80 7.93 18.51
CA SER A 264 0.56 8.12 17.96
C SER A 264 0.98 9.60 17.96
N GLN A 265 0.05 10.51 17.68
CA GLN A 265 0.30 11.95 17.68
C GLN A 265 0.41 12.50 19.11
N ALA A 266 -0.39 12.02 20.07
CA ALA A 266 -0.24 12.34 21.49
C ALA A 266 1.10 11.83 22.06
N LEU A 267 1.54 10.65 21.63
CA LEU A 267 2.87 10.11 21.98
C LEU A 267 4.02 10.89 21.31
N GLN A 268 3.82 11.42 20.09
CA GLN A 268 4.78 12.31 19.45
C GLN A 268 4.88 13.67 20.15
N LEU A 269 3.76 14.28 20.53
CA LEU A 269 3.75 15.53 21.30
C LEU A 269 4.38 15.35 22.70
N GLY A 270 4.17 14.19 23.33
CA GLY A 270 4.87 13.80 24.57
C GLY A 270 6.38 13.58 24.40
N ARG A 271 6.84 13.23 23.19
CA ARG A 271 8.27 13.02 22.87
C ARG A 271 8.98 14.26 22.32
N LEU A 272 8.26 15.19 21.68
CA LEU A 272 8.83 16.41 21.10
C LEU A 272 9.35 17.40 22.15
N HIS A 273 8.85 17.33 23.39
CA HIS A 273 9.45 18.07 24.51
C HIS A 273 10.77 17.47 25.02
N ALA A 274 11.22 16.32 24.48
CA ALA A 274 12.38 15.61 25.02
C ALA A 274 13.66 15.67 24.18
N LYS A 275 13.71 16.32 23.01
CA LYS A 275 14.97 16.64 22.27
C LYS A 275 14.68 17.36 20.94
N VAL A 276 14.59 18.68 20.96
CA VAL A 276 14.99 19.47 19.79
C VAL A 276 16.51 19.62 19.91
N PRO A 277 17.31 19.13 18.95
CA PRO A 277 18.77 19.28 19.00
C PRO A 277 19.15 20.75 19.14
N ALA A 278 20.02 21.08 20.09
CA ALA A 278 20.45 22.45 20.36
C ALA A 278 21.03 23.18 19.12
N GLU A 279 21.41 22.43 18.08
CA GLU A 279 21.87 22.95 16.81
C GLU A 279 20.79 23.67 16.00
N PHE A 280 19.51 23.29 16.12
CA PHE A 280 18.41 23.93 15.40
C PHE A 280 18.20 25.37 15.90
N TYR A 281 18.17 25.57 17.22
CA TYR A 281 18.13 26.93 17.81
C TYR A 281 19.39 27.75 17.54
N ARG A 282 20.54 27.09 17.30
CA ARG A 282 21.80 27.77 16.95
C ARG A 282 21.77 28.29 15.51
N GLN A 283 21.20 27.54 14.57
CA GLN A 283 21.01 27.98 13.19
C GLN A 283 20.00 29.11 13.09
N GLU A 284 18.83 28.99 13.72
CA GLU A 284 17.80 30.03 13.69
C GLU A 284 18.31 31.35 14.31
N ARG A 285 19.13 31.27 15.37
CA ARG A 285 19.75 32.45 16.01
C ARG A 285 20.85 33.08 15.13
N LEU A 286 21.55 32.29 14.32
CA LEU A 286 22.53 32.78 13.34
C LEU A 286 21.84 33.44 12.15
N GLU A 287 20.72 32.89 11.69
CA GLU A 287 19.91 33.48 10.61
C GLU A 287 19.30 34.81 11.05
N ARG A 288 18.69 34.89 12.25
CA ARG A 288 18.19 36.16 12.80
C ARG A 288 19.31 37.20 12.98
N LYS A 289 20.54 36.79 13.30
CA LYS A 289 21.70 37.70 13.34
C LYS A 289 22.12 38.17 11.95
N ARG A 290 22.08 37.30 10.94
CA ARG A 290 22.37 37.66 9.53
C ARG A 290 21.32 38.60 8.94
N SER A 291 20.04 38.34 9.21
CA SER A 291 18.94 39.21 8.75
C SER A 291 19.02 40.60 9.39
N ARG A 292 19.39 40.69 10.68
CA ARG A 292 19.64 41.97 11.35
C ARG A 292 20.89 42.70 10.85
N ALA A 293 21.94 41.97 10.46
CA ALA A 293 23.13 42.57 9.88
C ALA A 293 22.89 43.12 8.47
N ASN A 294 22.04 42.46 7.67
CA ASN A 294 21.70 42.92 6.31
C ASN A 294 20.76 44.14 6.29
N LEU A 295 19.96 44.38 7.33
CA LEU A 295 19.04 45.52 7.40
C LEU A 295 19.73 46.87 7.70
N ASN A 296 20.99 46.86 8.17
CA ASN A 296 21.75 48.06 8.54
C ASN A 296 23.03 48.25 7.72
N ALA A 297 23.24 47.49 6.64
CA ALA A 297 24.42 47.65 5.81
C ALA A 297 24.25 48.87 4.88
N PRO A 298 25.17 49.86 4.88
CA PRO A 298 25.16 50.93 3.89
C PRO A 298 25.28 50.32 2.50
N GLN A 299 24.48 50.83 1.55
CA GLN A 299 24.49 50.30 0.19
C GLN A 299 25.92 50.34 -0.37
N PRO A 300 26.45 49.20 -0.82
CA PRO A 300 27.79 49.16 -1.39
C PRO A 300 27.81 50.04 -2.66
N GLY A 301 28.70 51.02 -2.71
CA GLY A 301 28.95 51.80 -3.92
C GLY A 301 29.32 50.89 -5.10
N GLU A 302 29.18 51.37 -6.33
CA GLU A 302 29.37 50.57 -7.56
C GLU A 302 30.68 49.76 -7.57
N ASP A 303 31.77 50.31 -7.04
CA ASP A 303 33.07 49.62 -6.92
C ASP A 303 33.02 48.38 -6.01
N ALA A 304 32.20 48.40 -4.96
CA ALA A 304 32.01 47.28 -4.06
C ALA A 304 31.08 46.21 -4.65
N LEU A 305 30.09 46.61 -5.45
CA LEU A 305 29.27 45.69 -6.24
C LEU A 305 30.09 45.00 -7.32
N GLU A 306 31.02 45.72 -7.97
CA GLU A 306 31.88 45.12 -8.98
C GLU A 306 32.89 44.13 -8.35
N LYS A 307 33.44 44.46 -7.17
CA LYS A 307 34.29 43.52 -6.41
C LYS A 307 33.51 42.28 -5.96
N LEU A 308 32.28 42.44 -5.46
CA LEU A 308 31.40 41.34 -5.08
C LEU A 308 31.05 40.46 -6.28
N ALA A 309 30.76 41.05 -7.44
CA ALA A 309 30.49 40.33 -8.67
C ALA A 309 31.74 39.54 -9.13
N ARG A 310 32.94 40.12 -9.03
CA ARG A 310 34.19 39.42 -9.36
C ARG A 310 34.46 38.26 -8.40
N THR A 311 34.25 38.43 -7.09
CA THR A 311 34.38 37.34 -6.12
C THR A 311 33.33 36.25 -6.28
N SER A 312 32.09 36.63 -6.63
CA SER A 312 31.01 35.66 -6.89
C SER A 312 31.29 34.85 -8.14
N ARG A 313 31.81 35.46 -9.21
CA ARG A 313 32.21 34.74 -10.43
C ARG A 313 33.41 33.82 -10.17
N ALA A 314 34.38 34.24 -9.37
CA ALA A 314 35.50 33.39 -8.97
C ALA A 314 35.03 32.18 -8.15
N TRP A 315 34.13 32.39 -7.18
CA TRP A 315 33.54 31.32 -6.38
C TRP A 315 32.70 30.34 -7.21
N MET A 316 31.90 30.85 -8.16
CA MET A 316 31.11 30.00 -9.07
C MET A 316 32.01 29.12 -9.95
N ARG A 317 33.13 29.66 -10.47
CA ARG A 317 34.11 28.84 -11.21
C ARG A 317 34.76 27.77 -10.33
N ASP A 318 35.11 28.13 -9.10
CA ASP A 318 35.74 27.18 -8.16
C ASP A 318 34.74 26.07 -7.76
N GLU A 319 33.46 26.40 -7.60
CA GLU A 319 32.40 25.42 -7.33
C GLU A 319 32.05 24.57 -8.55
N GLU A 320 32.11 25.12 -9.77
CA GLU A 320 31.98 24.36 -11.03
C GLU A 320 33.17 23.40 -11.23
N GLU A 321 34.40 23.85 -10.96
CA GLU A 321 35.58 22.97 -10.96
C GLU A 321 35.46 21.89 -9.88
N ARG A 322 34.95 22.23 -8.69
CA ARG A 322 34.70 21.26 -7.62
C ARG A 322 33.64 20.24 -8.04
N ARG A 323 32.56 20.66 -8.70
CA ARG A 323 31.53 19.77 -9.26
C ARG A 323 32.09 18.90 -10.38
N ALA A 324 32.92 19.43 -11.27
CA ALA A 324 33.58 18.67 -12.32
C ALA A 324 34.57 17.63 -11.75
N ARG A 325 35.34 18.00 -10.71
CA ARG A 325 36.21 17.06 -9.98
C ARG A 325 35.41 15.99 -9.25
N LEU A 326 34.27 16.33 -8.65
CA LEU A 326 33.37 15.35 -8.02
C LEU A 326 32.69 14.43 -9.03
N ALA A 327 32.35 14.92 -10.23
CA ALA A 327 31.80 14.12 -11.31
C ALA A 327 32.82 13.10 -11.86
N LEU A 328 34.09 13.51 -12.00
CA LEU A 328 35.20 12.62 -12.38
C LEU A 328 35.63 11.67 -11.24
N ALA A 329 35.43 12.07 -9.99
CA ALA A 329 35.74 11.26 -8.81
C ALA A 329 34.58 10.39 -8.33
N THR A 330 33.47 10.29 -9.08
CA THR A 330 32.28 9.50 -8.67
C THR A 330 32.68 8.03 -8.47
N PRO A 331 32.79 7.53 -7.23
CA PRO A 331 32.96 6.10 -6.99
C PRO A 331 31.65 5.42 -7.38
N ARG A 332 31.74 4.23 -7.95
CA ARG A 332 30.59 3.34 -8.21
C ARG A 332 29.64 3.36 -7.00
N LEU A 333 28.42 3.87 -7.21
CA LEU A 333 27.45 4.20 -6.18
C LEU A 333 27.12 2.98 -5.28
N PRO A 334 27.12 3.13 -3.93
CA PRO A 334 26.66 2.10 -2.99
C PRO A 334 25.15 1.77 -3.08
N ALA A 335 24.42 2.44 -3.98
CA ALA A 335 23.00 2.17 -4.24
C ALA A 335 22.77 0.85 -5.00
N LEU A 336 23.69 0.47 -5.90
CA LEU A 336 23.64 -0.81 -6.61
C LEU A 336 23.88 -1.98 -5.64
N ASP A 337 24.82 -1.83 -4.68
CA ASP A 337 25.09 -2.83 -3.66
C ASP A 337 23.94 -3.02 -2.66
N ARG A 338 23.12 -1.99 -2.42
CA ARG A 338 21.91 -2.13 -1.58
C ARG A 338 20.81 -2.91 -2.29
N ARG A 339 20.61 -2.71 -3.59
CA ARG A 339 19.64 -3.48 -4.39
C ARG A 339 20.07 -4.95 -4.54
N THR A 340 21.34 -5.21 -4.83
CA THR A 340 21.84 -6.59 -4.94
C THR A 340 21.83 -7.33 -3.60
N ASN A 341 22.12 -6.64 -2.48
CA ASN A 341 21.99 -7.23 -1.14
C ASN A 341 20.54 -7.47 -0.72
N ALA A 342 19.60 -6.61 -1.10
CA ALA A 342 18.18 -6.82 -0.85
C ALA A 342 17.64 -8.03 -1.65
N GLN A 343 18.02 -8.14 -2.93
CA GLN A 343 17.69 -9.28 -3.78
C GLN A 343 18.32 -10.59 -3.30
N ARG A 344 19.58 -10.55 -2.84
CA ARG A 344 20.22 -11.74 -2.22
C ARG A 344 19.50 -12.15 -0.94
N LYS A 345 19.08 -11.19 -0.10
CA LYS A 345 18.31 -11.49 1.12
C LYS A 345 16.92 -12.04 0.82
N SER A 346 16.24 -11.57 -0.23
CA SER A 346 14.93 -12.12 -0.62
C SER A 346 15.07 -13.53 -1.20
N ALA A 347 16.07 -13.78 -2.06
CA ALA A 347 16.38 -15.11 -2.57
C ALA A 347 16.74 -16.10 -1.45
N GLN A 348 17.56 -15.67 -0.47
CA GLN A 348 17.88 -16.47 0.71
C GLN A 348 16.63 -16.79 1.56
N ARG A 349 15.69 -15.83 1.69
CA ARG A 349 14.42 -16.08 2.39
C ARG A 349 13.53 -17.08 1.67
N ARG A 350 13.45 -17.03 0.32
CA ARG A 350 12.70 -18.02 -0.48
C ARG A 350 13.30 -19.42 -0.33
N ASN A 351 14.62 -19.56 -0.53
CA ASN A 351 15.29 -20.85 -0.35
C ASN A 351 15.13 -21.40 1.07
N ALA A 352 15.13 -20.53 2.10
CA ALA A 352 14.88 -20.95 3.48
C ALA A 352 13.43 -21.36 3.75
N LEU A 353 12.45 -20.81 3.03
CA LEU A 353 11.06 -21.24 3.10
C LEU A 353 10.88 -22.59 2.38
N ASP A 354 11.39 -22.73 1.16
CA ASP A 354 11.32 -23.98 0.40
C ASP A 354 11.98 -25.15 1.16
N GLN A 355 13.12 -24.89 1.80
CA GLN A 355 13.79 -25.88 2.63
C GLN A 355 12.94 -26.27 3.86
N ARG A 356 12.23 -25.31 4.48
CA ARG A 356 11.35 -25.59 5.61
C ARG A 356 10.12 -26.38 5.17
N ASP A 357 9.57 -26.10 4.00
CA ASP A 357 8.42 -26.84 3.48
C ASP A 357 8.80 -28.27 3.10
N LYS A 358 9.98 -28.48 2.51
CA LYS A 358 10.54 -29.83 2.30
C LYS A 358 10.73 -30.59 3.62
N GLU A 359 11.26 -29.92 4.66
CA GLU A 359 11.41 -30.51 5.99
C GLU A 359 10.05 -30.87 6.63
N ILE A 360 9.03 -30.03 6.44
CA ILE A 360 7.66 -30.28 6.93
C ILE A 360 7.02 -31.46 6.18
N SER A 361 7.13 -31.50 4.85
CA SER A 361 6.60 -32.61 4.04
C SER A 361 7.25 -33.94 4.43
N ALA A 362 8.57 -33.99 4.60
CA ALA A 362 9.28 -35.18 5.06
C ALA A 362 8.83 -35.63 6.47
N LEU A 363 8.48 -34.69 7.36
CA LEU A 363 7.92 -35.01 8.68
C LEU A 363 6.51 -35.58 8.58
N ILE A 364 5.67 -35.06 7.68
CA ILE A 364 4.31 -35.57 7.45
C ILE A 364 4.36 -36.98 6.83
N GLU A 365 5.25 -37.22 5.88
CA GLU A 365 5.47 -38.56 5.31
C GLU A 365 5.93 -39.56 6.36
N ARG A 366 6.83 -39.14 7.26
CA ARG A 366 7.34 -39.98 8.34
C ARG A 366 6.30 -40.24 9.44
N PHE A 367 5.45 -39.26 9.72
CA PHE A 367 4.44 -39.30 10.78
C PHE A 367 3.07 -38.88 10.22
N PRO A 368 2.33 -39.79 9.56
CA PRO A 368 1.13 -39.44 8.80
C PRO A 368 -0.08 -39.07 9.66
N THR A 369 -0.02 -39.28 10.98
CA THR A 369 -1.13 -38.99 11.91
C THR A 369 -0.75 -37.90 12.91
N ILE A 370 -1.73 -37.06 13.28
CA ILE A 370 -1.54 -35.98 14.27
C ILE A 370 -1.02 -36.56 15.61
N VAL A 371 -1.57 -37.70 16.03
CA VAL A 371 -1.16 -38.38 17.28
C VAL A 371 0.33 -38.77 17.25
N ALA A 372 0.84 -39.24 16.11
CA ALA A 372 2.25 -39.58 15.97
C ALA A 372 3.16 -38.34 15.99
N LEU A 373 2.72 -37.23 15.39
CA LEU A 373 3.45 -35.96 15.43
C LEU A 373 3.48 -35.33 16.84
N ASP A 374 2.37 -35.42 17.59
CA ASP A 374 2.32 -34.95 18.99
C ASP A 374 3.24 -35.77 19.89
N ALA A 375 3.24 -37.11 19.75
CA ALA A 375 4.14 -37.98 20.51
C ALA A 375 5.64 -37.75 20.17
N GLU A 376 5.95 -37.29 18.95
CA GLU A 376 7.29 -36.85 18.59
C GLU A 376 7.58 -35.45 19.14
N LEU A 377 6.62 -34.52 19.11
CA LEU A 377 6.77 -33.18 19.65
C LEU A 377 7.14 -33.21 21.14
N ASP A 378 6.45 -34.03 21.93
CA ASP A 378 6.70 -34.17 23.36
C ASP A 378 8.13 -34.65 23.68
N ARG A 379 8.73 -35.46 22.80
CA ARG A 379 10.13 -35.90 22.93
C ARG A 379 11.14 -34.76 22.70
N HIS A 380 10.74 -33.69 22.02
CA HIS A 380 11.60 -32.52 21.76
C HIS A 380 11.30 -31.31 22.66
N VAL A 381 10.23 -31.35 23.46
CA VAL A 381 9.90 -30.30 24.44
C VAL A 381 10.89 -30.36 25.60
N GLY A 382 11.86 -29.43 25.60
CA GLY A 382 12.87 -29.28 26.66
C GLY A 382 14.32 -29.44 26.19
N GLY A 383 14.55 -29.84 24.94
CA GLY A 383 15.90 -30.03 24.40
C GLY A 383 16.62 -28.73 23.98
N THR A 384 17.86 -28.90 23.50
CA THR A 384 18.76 -27.83 23.05
C THR A 384 18.27 -27.14 21.76
N GLY A 385 19.06 -26.21 21.21
CA GLY A 385 18.65 -25.39 20.05
C GLY A 385 18.13 -26.17 18.83
N GLN A 386 18.64 -27.38 18.57
CA GLN A 386 18.13 -28.25 17.51
C GLN A 386 16.74 -28.81 17.82
N SER A 387 16.50 -29.27 19.06
CA SER A 387 15.19 -29.74 19.51
C SER A 387 14.11 -28.65 19.45
N ARG A 388 14.49 -27.38 19.70
CA ARG A 388 13.57 -26.25 19.55
C ARG A 388 13.19 -26.00 18.09
N ARG A 389 14.10 -26.23 17.14
CA ARG A 389 13.82 -26.10 15.70
C ARG A 389 12.89 -27.21 15.23
N THR A 390 13.18 -28.48 15.56
CA THR A 390 12.32 -29.62 15.22
C THR A 390 10.92 -29.48 15.84
N ALA A 391 10.82 -29.06 17.10
CA ALA A 391 9.54 -28.80 17.76
C ALA A 391 8.70 -27.73 17.03
N ARG A 392 9.32 -26.68 16.46
CA ARG A 392 8.60 -25.67 15.66
C ARG A 392 8.07 -26.24 14.34
N LEU A 393 8.84 -27.10 13.67
CA LEU A 393 8.42 -27.76 12.43
C LEU A 393 7.28 -28.74 12.69
N LEU A 394 7.36 -29.53 13.75
CA LEU A 394 6.32 -30.47 14.18
C LEU A 394 4.99 -29.76 14.47
N ARG A 395 5.00 -28.65 15.22
CA ARG A 395 3.79 -27.82 15.44
C ARG A 395 3.17 -27.31 14.13
N HIS A 396 4.02 -26.96 13.16
CA HIS A 396 3.54 -26.49 11.86
C HIS A 396 2.90 -27.62 11.05
N ALA A 397 3.53 -28.81 11.03
CA ALA A 397 2.98 -30.01 10.41
C ALA A 397 1.61 -30.40 11.02
N ILE A 398 1.48 -30.39 12.35
CA ILE A 398 0.22 -30.63 13.07
C ILE A 398 -0.86 -29.63 12.63
N LYS A 399 -0.52 -28.35 12.51
CA LYS A 399 -1.45 -27.31 12.07
C LYS A 399 -1.94 -27.57 10.63
N LEU A 400 -1.05 -27.96 9.71
CA LEU A 400 -1.42 -28.26 8.33
C LEU A 400 -2.35 -29.48 8.23
N LEU A 401 -2.03 -30.58 8.93
CA LEU A 401 -2.90 -31.77 8.95
C LEU A 401 -4.24 -31.48 9.62
N SER A 402 -4.28 -30.61 10.63
CA SER A 402 -5.53 -30.20 11.30
C SER A 402 -6.43 -29.31 10.44
N VAL A 403 -5.86 -28.60 9.46
CA VAL A 403 -6.63 -27.81 8.48
C VAL A 403 -7.14 -28.72 7.38
N SER A 404 -6.30 -29.65 6.89
CA SER A 404 -6.69 -30.65 5.89
C SER A 404 -7.82 -31.56 6.40
N SER A 405 -7.75 -32.03 7.66
CA SER A 405 -8.81 -32.85 8.26
C SER A 405 -10.13 -32.09 8.46
N ARG A 406 -10.07 -30.79 8.79
CA ARG A 406 -11.25 -29.92 8.87
C ARG A 406 -11.86 -29.65 7.49
N SER A 407 -11.04 -29.46 6.47
CA SER A 407 -11.50 -29.30 5.09
C SER A 407 -12.19 -30.57 4.58
N ALA A 408 -11.60 -31.75 4.82
CA ALA A 408 -12.21 -33.04 4.49
C ALA A 408 -13.53 -33.28 5.24
N ALA A 409 -13.59 -32.94 6.53
CA ALA A 409 -14.83 -33.05 7.33
C ALA A 409 -15.91 -32.04 6.89
N SER A 410 -15.53 -30.84 6.46
CA SER A 410 -16.44 -29.84 5.90
C SER A 410 -16.99 -30.26 4.54
N SER A 411 -16.15 -30.85 3.68
CA SER A 411 -16.56 -31.40 2.38
C SER A 411 -17.50 -32.59 2.55
N ALA A 412 -17.25 -33.48 3.52
CA ALA A 412 -18.13 -34.59 3.85
C ALA A 412 -19.49 -34.13 4.41
N ARG A 413 -19.54 -33.04 5.20
CA ARG A 413 -20.81 -32.45 5.69
C ARG A 413 -21.59 -31.71 4.60
N ALA A 414 -20.91 -31.20 3.58
CA ALA A 414 -21.54 -30.48 2.47
C ALA A 414 -22.18 -31.41 1.42
N GLY A 415 -22.07 -32.73 1.57
CA GLY A 415 -22.63 -33.69 0.60
C GLY A 415 -21.96 -33.62 -0.79
N ILE A 416 -20.81 -32.96 -0.90
CA ILE A 416 -20.06 -32.83 -2.14
C ILE A 416 -19.24 -34.12 -2.32
N SER A 417 -19.85 -35.09 -2.99
CA SER A 417 -19.18 -36.32 -3.43
C SER A 417 -18.13 -36.00 -4.49
N PHE A 418 -16.86 -35.95 -4.10
CA PHE A 418 -15.75 -36.04 -5.05
C PHE A 418 -15.53 -37.51 -5.45
N PRO A 419 -15.51 -37.86 -6.75
CA PRO A 419 -15.17 -39.20 -7.17
C PRO A 419 -13.65 -39.38 -7.05
N GLY A 420 -13.23 -40.35 -6.23
CA GLY A 420 -11.86 -40.86 -6.21
C GLY A 420 -11.12 -40.67 -4.89
N HIS A 421 -11.39 -41.54 -3.93
CA HIS A 421 -10.39 -42.24 -3.11
C HIS A 421 -11.14 -43.09 -2.07
N ALA A 422 -11.56 -44.29 -2.49
CA ALA A 422 -11.98 -45.33 -1.57
C ALA A 422 -10.73 -46.08 -1.07
N LEU A 423 -10.45 -45.98 0.23
CA LEU A 423 -9.55 -46.87 0.94
C LEU A 423 -10.16 -48.28 0.95
N VAL A 424 -9.55 -49.20 0.21
CA VAL A 424 -9.89 -50.63 0.23
C VAL A 424 -9.08 -51.33 1.31
N ALA A 425 -9.80 -51.92 2.26
CA ALA A 425 -9.28 -52.86 3.24
C ALA A 425 -8.86 -54.18 2.58
N THR A 426 -7.85 -54.79 3.19
CA THR A 426 -7.16 -56.04 2.85
C THR A 426 -8.06 -57.24 2.56
N SER A 427 -7.82 -57.98 1.48
CA SER A 427 -7.91 -59.47 1.45
C SER A 427 -7.52 -60.06 0.08
N ASN A 428 -6.55 -60.98 0.11
CA ASN A 428 -6.23 -62.07 -0.82
C ASN A 428 -6.08 -61.86 -2.34
N LYS A 429 -4.81 -61.97 -2.74
CA LYS A 429 -4.26 -62.24 -4.08
C LYS A 429 -4.68 -63.65 -4.58
N PRO A 430 -4.90 -63.82 -5.89
CA PRO A 430 -4.17 -64.85 -6.65
C PRO A 430 -3.56 -64.27 -7.95
N PRO A 431 -2.74 -65.03 -8.69
CA PRO A 431 -1.62 -64.47 -9.43
C PRO A 431 -1.94 -63.98 -10.86
N VAL A 432 -1.13 -62.98 -11.22
CA VAL A 432 -0.74 -62.43 -12.53
C VAL A 432 -0.95 -63.39 -13.73
N PRO A 433 -1.31 -62.82 -14.90
CA PRO A 433 -0.48 -63.03 -16.08
C PRO A 433 0.08 -61.69 -16.61
N SER A 434 1.37 -61.73 -16.91
CA SER A 434 2.13 -60.64 -17.49
C SER A 434 1.57 -60.25 -18.85
N LYS A 435 1.24 -58.97 -19.05
CA LYS A 435 1.09 -58.39 -20.38
C LYS A 435 1.98 -57.16 -20.52
N ALA A 436 2.57 -57.10 -21.71
CA ALA A 436 3.61 -56.20 -22.14
C ALA A 436 3.07 -54.78 -22.40
N GLY A 437 3.87 -53.80 -22.00
CA GLY A 437 4.07 -52.51 -22.68
C GLY A 437 2.85 -51.76 -23.17
N ASP A 438 2.15 -51.07 -22.29
CA ASP A 438 1.37 -49.89 -22.67
C ASP A 438 2.35 -48.73 -22.91
N SER A 439 2.69 -48.52 -24.17
CA SER A 439 3.31 -47.29 -24.66
C SER A 439 2.31 -46.16 -24.47
N ILE A 440 2.57 -45.24 -23.54
CA ILE A 440 1.84 -43.99 -23.45
C ILE A 440 1.96 -43.30 -24.81
N ASP A 441 0.83 -43.04 -25.45
CA ASP A 441 0.77 -42.37 -26.75
C ASP A 441 1.05 -40.88 -26.56
N ILE A 442 2.35 -40.55 -26.48
CA ILE A 442 2.87 -39.19 -26.28
C ILE A 442 2.33 -38.25 -27.36
N ASP A 443 2.02 -38.77 -28.55
CA ASP A 443 1.51 -37.99 -29.67
C ASP A 443 0.08 -37.49 -29.40
N ALA A 444 -0.77 -38.28 -28.73
CA ALA A 444 -2.11 -37.88 -28.31
C ALA A 444 -2.10 -36.88 -27.14
N LEU A 445 -1.07 -36.93 -26.28
CA LEU A 445 -0.93 -36.01 -25.14
C LEU A 445 -0.52 -34.62 -25.61
N ILE A 446 0.48 -34.54 -26.50
CA ILE A 446 0.94 -33.29 -27.09
C ILE A 446 -0.14 -32.65 -27.97
N GLU A 447 -0.91 -33.46 -28.71
CA GLU A 447 -1.99 -32.95 -29.53
C GLU A 447 -3.16 -32.41 -28.69
N ASN A 448 -3.43 -32.97 -27.51
CA ASN A 448 -4.40 -32.41 -26.56
C ASN A 448 -3.89 -31.16 -25.85
N ASP A 449 -2.63 -31.12 -25.40
CA ASP A 449 -2.06 -29.93 -24.76
C ASP A 449 -1.94 -28.75 -25.73
N LEU A 450 -1.53 -29.01 -26.99
CA LEU A 450 -1.56 -28.01 -28.05
C LEU A 450 -3.01 -27.58 -28.34
N ARG A 451 -3.97 -28.51 -28.39
CA ARG A 451 -5.37 -28.17 -28.66
C ARG A 451 -6.02 -27.38 -27.52
N ASP A 452 -5.66 -27.64 -26.27
CA ASP A 452 -6.16 -26.86 -25.13
C ASP A 452 -5.49 -25.47 -25.06
N MET A 453 -4.20 -25.35 -25.39
CA MET A 453 -3.57 -24.05 -25.67
C MET A 453 -4.24 -23.30 -26.84
N PHE A 454 -4.65 -24.02 -27.90
CA PHE A 454 -5.30 -23.43 -29.07
C PHE A 454 -6.80 -23.16 -28.88
N LYS A 455 -7.46 -23.76 -27.89
CA LYS A 455 -8.83 -23.39 -27.50
C LYS A 455 -8.87 -22.07 -26.76
N ASP A 456 -7.85 -21.75 -25.98
CA ASP A 456 -7.72 -20.43 -25.36
C ASP A 456 -7.31 -19.35 -26.38
N LEU A 457 -6.96 -19.75 -27.62
CA LEU A 457 -6.64 -18.88 -28.76
C LEU A 457 -7.85 -18.56 -29.68
N SER A 458 -9.02 -19.18 -29.48
CA SER A 458 -10.26 -18.98 -30.27
C SER A 458 -11.41 -18.50 -29.41
#